data_AF-A0A2Z3NFB8-F1
#
_entry.id   AF-A0A2Z3NFB8-F1
#
_cell.length_a   1.000
_cell.length_b   1.000
_cell.length_c   1.000
_cell.angle_alpha   90.00
_cell.angle_beta   90.00
_cell.angle_gamma   90.00
#
_symmetry.space_group_name_H-M   'P 1'
#
loop_
_entity.id
_entity.type
_entity.pdbx_description
1 polymer ?
#
loop_
_entity_poly.entity_id
_entity_poly.type
_entity_poly.pdbx_seq_one_letter_code
_entity_poly.pdbx_strand_id
1 'polypeptide(L)'
;MIDMKKWMIIGTAVSLMFLFGCQNDQKEVQSTKVEEKTKAKEDNSKEKAKSVFTRKDRQIAKEKAEKFIVLLTEFHGRSIYPNDRYKAVYEELTKKAREQKLIHPDTQFINLEYDTTFVERTKEDSKLILRRDRFQLGDEFQEIYYKYLDVHELTLPIKYMAKSDTSSKDVELESFIRFVKTTDGEIYILDAPMLIGMDLEKKDEDAYYDEYNRKEIQQEVKEELNIQ
;
A
#
# COMPACT_ATOMS: atom_id res chain seq x y z
N MET A 1 -27.39 -47.21 -27.22
CA MET A 1 -28.85 -47.29 -27.10
C MET A 1 -29.18 -47.11 -25.62
N ILE A 2 -30.17 -46.26 -25.32
CA ILE A 2 -30.61 -45.80 -23.97
C ILE A 2 -29.66 -44.76 -23.35
N ASP A 3 -30.06 -43.55 -22.94
CA ASP A 3 -31.24 -42.73 -23.27
C ASP A 3 -30.91 -41.27 -22.96
N MET A 4 -31.37 -40.38 -23.83
CA MET A 4 -31.19 -38.94 -23.77
C MET A 4 -32.41 -38.34 -23.06
N LYS A 5 -32.28 -37.89 -21.80
CA LYS A 5 -33.38 -37.18 -21.10
C LYS A 5 -33.16 -35.66 -21.09
N LYS A 6 -33.78 -35.05 -22.10
CA LYS A 6 -34.17 -33.63 -22.18
C LYS A 6 -34.95 -33.18 -20.94
N TRP A 7 -34.58 -32.06 -20.34
CA TRP A 7 -35.54 -31.14 -19.70
C TRP A 7 -35.15 -29.70 -20.06
N MET A 8 -35.88 -29.15 -21.04
CA MET A 8 -36.11 -27.71 -21.23
C MET A 8 -37.48 -27.38 -20.61
N ILE A 9 -37.70 -26.09 -20.29
CA ILE A 9 -38.95 -25.27 -20.23
C ILE A 9 -38.78 -24.27 -19.06
N ILE A 10 -38.44 -22.99 -19.29
CA ILE A 10 -39.28 -21.83 -19.72
C ILE A 10 -40.17 -21.29 -18.57
N GLY A 11 -40.14 -19.96 -18.36
CA GLY A 11 -41.19 -19.19 -17.66
C GLY A 11 -40.65 -17.93 -16.98
N THR A 12 -40.45 -16.82 -17.71
CA THR A 12 -41.34 -15.65 -17.86
C THR A 12 -41.30 -14.63 -16.71
N ALA A 13 -40.96 -13.40 -17.10
CA ALA A 13 -40.90 -12.17 -16.32
C ALA A 13 -42.28 -11.67 -15.88
N VAL A 14 -42.31 -10.87 -14.81
CA VAL A 14 -43.31 -9.83 -14.59
C VAL A 14 -42.62 -8.58 -14.02
N SER A 15 -42.55 -7.56 -14.87
CA SER A 15 -42.42 -6.13 -14.52
C SER A 15 -43.69 -5.66 -13.81
N LEU A 16 -43.60 -4.63 -12.94
CA LEU A 16 -44.47 -3.44 -12.95
C LEU A 16 -44.09 -2.52 -11.75
N MET A 17 -43.59 -1.29 -12.00
CA MET A 17 -44.35 0.00 -12.00
C MET A 17 -44.61 0.55 -10.57
N PHE A 18 -44.65 1.85 -10.24
CA PHE A 18 -44.53 3.13 -10.93
C PHE A 18 -44.50 4.27 -9.85
N LEU A 19 -43.79 5.38 -10.17
CA LEU A 19 -44.16 6.80 -10.00
C LEU A 19 -44.32 7.52 -8.63
N PHE A 20 -44.28 8.86 -8.79
CA PHE A 20 -44.41 10.01 -7.88
C PHE A 20 -43.07 10.53 -7.32
N GLY A 21 -42.51 11.70 -7.68
CA GLY A 21 -43.05 12.90 -8.33
C GLY A 21 -43.44 13.96 -7.30
N CYS A 22 -42.61 15.00 -7.14
CA CYS A 22 -43.07 16.38 -6.87
C CYS A 22 -41.90 17.38 -6.93
N GLN A 23 -42.04 18.32 -7.87
CA GLN A 23 -41.33 19.60 -7.93
C GLN A 23 -41.70 20.46 -6.72
N ASN A 24 -40.79 21.36 -6.32
CA ASN A 24 -41.18 22.70 -5.93
C ASN A 24 -40.04 23.69 -6.19
N ASP A 25 -40.29 24.59 -7.13
CA ASP A 25 -39.60 25.85 -7.30
C ASP A 25 -39.85 26.74 -6.07
N GLN A 26 -38.81 27.41 -5.57
CA GLN A 26 -38.97 28.73 -4.97
C GLN A 26 -37.69 29.56 -5.14
N LYS A 27 -37.86 30.73 -5.73
CA LYS A 27 -36.86 31.72 -6.10
C LYS A 27 -36.39 32.58 -4.92
N GLU A 28 -35.13 33.03 -5.09
CA GLU A 28 -34.54 34.33 -4.72
C GLU A 28 -34.43 34.74 -3.25
N VAL A 29 -33.18 34.89 -2.78
CA VAL A 29 -32.70 36.16 -2.22
C VAL A 29 -31.22 36.35 -2.61
N GLN A 30 -30.92 37.47 -3.27
CA GLN A 30 -29.56 37.99 -3.49
C GLN A 30 -28.91 38.40 -2.17
N SER A 31 -27.65 38.01 -1.98
CA SER A 31 -26.75 38.63 -1.00
C SER A 31 -25.35 38.68 -1.60
N THR A 32 -24.98 39.84 -2.12
CA THR A 32 -23.61 40.18 -2.49
C THR A 32 -22.74 40.22 -1.24
N LYS A 33 -21.69 39.39 -1.18
CA LYS A 33 -20.44 39.70 -0.46
C LYS A 33 -19.28 38.87 -1.00
N VAL A 34 -18.36 39.59 -1.62
CA VAL A 34 -16.93 39.34 -1.84
C VAL A 34 -16.42 37.98 -1.34
N GLU A 35 -16.05 37.10 -2.26
CA GLU A 35 -15.19 35.94 -1.96
C GLU A 35 -13.93 36.00 -2.82
N GLU A 36 -12.81 35.87 -2.10
CA GLU A 36 -11.46 35.71 -2.61
C GLU A 36 -11.40 34.61 -3.67
N LYS A 37 -10.53 34.79 -4.67
CA LYS A 37 -10.08 33.69 -5.53
C LYS A 37 -9.23 32.72 -4.71
N THR A 38 -9.83 31.98 -3.80
CA THR A 38 -9.28 30.70 -3.35
C THR A 38 -9.48 29.75 -4.52
N LYS A 39 -8.38 29.22 -5.09
CA LYS A 39 -8.47 28.05 -5.97
C LYS A 39 -9.24 26.99 -5.19
N ALA A 40 -10.48 26.74 -5.60
CA ALA A 40 -11.24 25.61 -5.09
C ALA A 40 -10.35 24.39 -5.29
N LYS A 41 -9.99 23.70 -4.19
CA LYS A 41 -9.65 22.29 -4.27
C LYS A 41 -10.87 21.66 -4.95
N GLU A 42 -10.72 21.28 -6.21
CA GLU A 42 -11.75 20.49 -6.88
C GLU A 42 -12.04 19.31 -5.96
N ASP A 43 -13.27 19.30 -5.47
CA ASP A 43 -13.84 18.20 -4.73
C ASP A 43 -13.75 16.99 -5.67
N ASN A 44 -12.81 16.11 -5.35
CA ASN A 44 -12.33 15.01 -6.19
C ASN A 44 -13.38 13.89 -6.19
N SER A 45 -14.57 14.22 -6.69
CA SER A 45 -15.73 13.35 -6.78
C SER A 45 -15.48 12.26 -7.83
N LYS A 46 -14.70 11.26 -7.41
CA LYS A 46 -14.77 9.84 -7.77
C LYS A 46 -15.14 9.57 -9.23
N GLU A 47 -14.24 9.91 -10.14
CA GLU A 47 -14.00 8.98 -11.25
C GLU A 47 -13.40 7.73 -10.60
N LYS A 48 -14.25 6.74 -10.28
CA LYS A 48 -13.76 5.46 -9.75
C LYS A 48 -13.02 4.76 -10.86
N ALA A 49 -11.71 4.95 -10.92
CA ALA A 49 -10.83 4.14 -11.76
C ALA A 49 -11.13 2.67 -11.50
N LYS A 50 -11.14 1.88 -12.58
CA LYS A 50 -11.43 0.45 -12.48
C LYS A 50 -10.30 -0.21 -11.69
N SER A 51 -10.66 -0.97 -10.65
CA SER A 51 -9.69 -1.74 -9.87
C SER A 51 -8.84 -2.64 -10.77
N VAL A 52 -7.52 -2.66 -10.54
CA VAL A 52 -6.56 -3.51 -11.27
C VAL A 52 -6.13 -4.74 -10.44
N PHE A 53 -6.41 -4.73 -9.14
CA PHE A 53 -6.10 -5.83 -8.21
C PHE A 53 -7.30 -6.76 -8.02
N THR A 54 -7.16 -7.97 -8.55
CA THR A 54 -8.15 -9.03 -8.41
C THR A 54 -8.16 -9.63 -7.00
N ARG A 55 -9.17 -10.45 -6.68
CA ARG A 55 -9.19 -11.23 -5.43
C ARG A 55 -7.97 -12.15 -5.30
N LYS A 56 -7.49 -12.72 -6.41
CA LYS A 56 -6.29 -13.58 -6.43
C LYS A 56 -5.04 -12.77 -6.09
N ASP A 57 -4.93 -11.56 -6.64
CA ASP A 57 -3.79 -10.67 -6.36
C ASP A 57 -3.73 -10.30 -4.87
N ARG A 58 -4.87 -10.02 -4.24
CA ARG A 58 -4.98 -9.74 -2.80
C ARG A 58 -4.57 -10.94 -1.93
N GLN A 59 -4.94 -12.16 -2.34
CA GLN A 59 -4.49 -13.38 -1.67
C GLN A 59 -2.96 -13.53 -1.74
N ILE A 60 -2.37 -13.30 -2.91
CA ILE A 60 -0.92 -13.33 -3.11
C ILE A 60 -0.24 -12.24 -2.26
N ALA A 61 -0.79 -11.01 -2.24
CA ALA A 61 -0.27 -9.92 -1.43
C ALA A 61 -0.27 -10.26 0.07
N LYS A 62 -1.35 -10.88 0.57
CA LYS A 62 -1.44 -11.33 1.97
C LYS A 62 -0.39 -12.39 2.30
N GLU A 63 -0.22 -13.38 1.42
CA GLU A 63 0.81 -14.40 1.59
C GLU A 63 2.22 -13.81 1.57
N LYS A 64 2.48 -12.80 0.73
CA LYS A 64 3.76 -12.08 0.71
C LYS A 64 3.97 -11.25 1.98
N ALA A 65 2.94 -10.58 2.50
CA ALA A 65 2.99 -9.88 3.78
C ALA A 65 3.37 -10.83 4.93
N GLU A 66 2.74 -12.00 4.98
CA GLU A 66 3.00 -13.02 5.99
C GLU A 66 4.43 -13.56 5.89
N LYS A 67 4.88 -13.90 4.68
CA LYS A 67 6.26 -14.32 4.42
C LYS A 67 7.29 -13.25 4.76
N PHE A 68 6.97 -11.98 4.49
CA PHE A 68 7.83 -10.86 4.86
C PHE A 68 8.00 -10.77 6.38
N ILE A 69 6.92 -10.86 7.16
CA ILE A 69 7.01 -10.90 8.63
C ILE A 69 7.81 -12.13 9.09
N VAL A 70 7.57 -13.31 8.51
CA VAL A 70 8.33 -14.52 8.85
C VAL A 70 9.82 -14.30 8.58
N LEU A 71 10.19 -13.74 7.42
CA LEU A 71 11.57 -13.41 7.09
C LEU A 71 12.19 -12.47 8.12
N LEU A 72 11.51 -11.38 8.51
CA LEU A 72 11.99 -10.48 9.56
C LEU A 72 12.27 -11.23 10.86
N THR A 73 11.40 -12.18 11.22
CA THR A 73 11.52 -12.93 12.48
C THR A 73 12.71 -13.88 12.52
N GLU A 74 13.21 -14.34 11.36
CA GLU A 74 14.46 -15.11 11.27
C GLU A 74 15.67 -14.32 11.78
N PHE A 75 15.59 -12.98 11.75
CA PHE A 75 16.66 -12.08 12.15
C PHE A 75 16.52 -11.54 13.58
N HIS A 76 15.49 -11.96 14.32
CA HIS A 76 15.36 -11.56 15.72
C HIS A 76 16.58 -12.00 16.55
N GLY A 77 17.09 -11.10 17.39
CA GLY A 77 18.21 -11.34 18.29
C GLY A 77 19.58 -11.25 17.61
N ARG A 78 19.63 -11.09 16.28
CA ARG A 78 20.89 -10.88 15.55
C ARG A 78 21.52 -9.57 16.01
N SER A 79 22.79 -9.65 16.36
CA SER A 79 23.62 -8.49 16.68
C SER A 79 23.96 -7.75 15.39
N ILE A 80 23.79 -6.43 15.42
CA ILE A 80 24.17 -5.49 14.36
C ILE A 80 25.37 -4.63 14.77
N TYR A 81 26.02 -4.98 15.88
CA TYR A 81 27.23 -4.34 16.40
C TYR A 81 28.44 -5.30 16.32
N PRO A 82 29.65 -4.82 15.98
CA PRO A 82 29.98 -3.48 15.48
C PRO A 82 29.42 -3.22 14.07
N ASN A 83 29.60 -2.01 13.53
CA ASN A 83 28.96 -1.54 12.28
C ASN A 83 29.16 -2.46 11.06
N ASP A 84 30.24 -3.25 11.02
CA ASP A 84 30.48 -4.26 9.98
C ASP A 84 29.44 -5.39 10.00
N ARG A 85 28.91 -5.76 11.18
CA ARG A 85 27.84 -6.75 11.31
C ARG A 85 26.49 -6.25 10.81
N TYR A 86 26.20 -4.95 10.98
CA TYR A 86 25.00 -4.34 10.40
C TYR A 86 24.96 -4.57 8.88
N LYS A 87 26.04 -4.24 8.17
CA LYS A 87 26.09 -4.39 6.71
C LYS A 87 25.85 -5.84 6.27
N ALA A 88 26.46 -6.81 6.96
CA ALA A 88 26.25 -8.23 6.65
C ALA A 88 24.80 -8.67 6.89
N VAL A 89 24.18 -8.26 8.00
CA VAL A 89 22.77 -8.55 8.30
C VAL A 89 21.84 -7.92 7.27
N TYR A 90 22.09 -6.66 6.90
CA TYR A 90 21.35 -5.94 5.89
C TYR A 90 21.42 -6.62 4.51
N GLU A 91 22.62 -7.00 4.08
CA GLU A 91 22.84 -7.68 2.80
C GLU A 91 22.16 -9.06 2.77
N GLU A 92 22.25 -9.82 3.86
CA GLU A 92 21.60 -11.13 4.00
C GLU A 92 20.07 -11.01 3.93
N LEU A 93 19.50 -10.04 4.67
CA LEU A 93 18.06 -9.79 4.70
C LEU A 93 17.53 -9.35 3.32
N THR A 94 18.22 -8.40 2.68
CA THR A 94 17.90 -7.93 1.32
C THR A 94 17.95 -9.06 0.31
N LYS A 95 19.01 -9.88 0.35
CA LYS A 95 19.19 -11.02 -0.54
C LYS A 95 18.05 -12.03 -0.38
N LYS A 96 17.75 -12.45 0.85
CA LYS A 96 16.65 -13.40 1.13
C LYS A 96 15.30 -12.87 0.66
N ALA A 97 15.01 -11.58 0.87
CA ALA A 97 13.76 -10.97 0.44
C ALA A 97 13.61 -10.98 -1.09
N ARG A 98 14.69 -10.67 -1.81
CA ARG A 98 14.73 -10.66 -3.28
C ARG A 98 14.65 -12.07 -3.88
N GLU A 99 15.38 -13.04 -3.32
CA GLU A 99 15.34 -14.45 -3.76
C GLU A 99 13.93 -15.05 -3.61
N GLN A 100 13.20 -14.64 -2.57
CA GLN A 100 11.80 -15.02 -2.35
C GLN A 100 10.80 -14.17 -3.16
N LYS A 101 11.28 -13.21 -3.96
CA LYS A 101 10.46 -12.26 -4.72
C LYS A 101 9.43 -11.51 -3.86
N LEU A 102 9.78 -11.15 -2.62
CA LEU A 102 8.86 -10.49 -1.70
C LEU A 102 8.76 -8.98 -1.96
N ILE A 103 9.91 -8.33 -2.10
CA ILE A 103 10.04 -6.87 -2.24
C ILE A 103 10.34 -6.49 -3.69
N HIS A 104 9.97 -5.27 -4.08
CA HIS A 104 10.33 -4.70 -5.38
C HIS A 104 11.86 -4.55 -5.48
N PRO A 105 12.48 -4.71 -6.67
CA PRO A 105 13.93 -4.55 -6.84
C PRO A 105 14.51 -3.24 -6.29
N ASP A 106 13.78 -2.13 -6.44
CA ASP A 106 14.20 -0.80 -5.97
C ASP A 106 13.84 -0.51 -4.51
N THR A 107 13.10 -1.40 -3.86
CA THR A 107 12.84 -1.32 -2.42
C THR A 107 14.06 -1.80 -1.64
N GLN A 108 14.39 -1.09 -0.58
CA GLN A 108 15.53 -1.38 0.28
C GLN A 108 15.09 -1.47 1.74
N PHE A 109 15.82 -2.23 2.56
CA PHE A 109 15.64 -2.14 4.00
C PHE A 109 16.13 -0.77 4.52
N ILE A 110 15.56 -0.31 5.62
CA ILE A 110 16.03 0.92 6.28
C ILE A 110 17.42 0.74 6.87
N ASN A 111 18.16 1.84 7.01
CA ASN A 111 19.46 1.80 7.66
C ASN A 111 19.28 1.61 9.18
N LEU A 112 19.59 0.40 9.65
CA LEU A 112 19.44 -0.02 11.05
C LEU A 112 20.50 0.59 11.98
N GLU A 113 21.55 1.23 11.44
CA GLU A 113 22.55 1.96 12.24
C GLU A 113 21.92 3.13 12.98
N TYR A 114 21.00 3.85 12.33
CA TYR A 114 20.37 5.05 12.88
C TYR A 114 18.93 4.80 13.35
N ASP A 115 18.32 3.69 12.95
CA ASP A 115 17.00 3.31 13.42
C ASP A 115 17.06 2.65 14.81
N THR A 116 16.25 3.17 15.73
CA THR A 116 16.04 2.59 17.06
C THR A 116 14.73 1.80 17.13
N THR A 117 13.81 2.00 16.19
CA THR A 117 12.45 1.44 16.17
C THR A 117 12.45 -0.07 16.38
N PHE A 118 13.36 -0.77 15.68
CA PHE A 118 13.48 -2.23 15.68
C PHE A 118 14.77 -2.75 16.32
N VAL A 119 15.47 -1.91 17.09
CA VAL A 119 16.77 -2.24 17.66
C VAL A 119 16.74 -2.05 19.18
N GLU A 120 17.11 -3.10 19.91
CA GLU A 120 17.46 -3.00 21.33
C GLU A 120 18.95 -2.66 21.45
N ARG A 121 19.24 -1.48 21.99
CA ARG A 121 20.61 -0.99 22.21
C ARG A 121 21.00 -1.14 23.67
N THR A 122 22.15 -1.74 23.90
CA THR A 122 22.81 -1.85 25.21
C THR A 122 24.18 -1.18 25.13
N LYS A 123 24.89 -1.08 26.26
CA LYS A 123 26.26 -0.52 26.28
C LYS A 123 27.26 -1.37 25.49
N GLU A 124 26.97 -2.65 25.29
CA GLU A 124 27.91 -3.66 24.77
C GLU A 124 27.49 -4.22 23.41
N ASP A 125 26.22 -4.08 23.03
CA ASP A 125 25.66 -4.68 21.82
C ASP A 125 24.36 -3.97 21.38
N SER A 126 24.03 -4.11 20.10
CA SER A 126 22.77 -3.68 19.49
C SER A 126 22.14 -4.86 18.77
N LYS A 127 20.91 -5.22 19.10
CA LYS A 127 20.23 -6.42 18.57
C LYS A 127 18.88 -6.11 17.96
N LEU A 128 18.50 -6.86 16.93
CA LEU A 128 17.20 -6.73 16.27
C LEU A 128 16.06 -7.34 17.10
N ILE A 129 14.97 -6.59 17.28
CA ILE A 129 13.77 -7.01 18.01
C ILE A 129 12.60 -7.28 17.07
N LEU A 130 12.72 -8.35 16.28
CA LEU A 130 11.80 -8.71 15.19
C LEU A 130 10.91 -9.91 15.51
N ARG A 131 10.45 -10.07 16.74
CA ARG A 131 9.60 -11.21 17.11
C ARG A 131 8.22 -11.12 16.46
N ARG A 132 7.59 -12.27 16.20
CA ARG A 132 6.30 -12.36 15.50
C ARG A 132 5.16 -11.68 16.25
N ASP A 133 5.20 -11.70 17.59
CA ASP A 133 4.23 -11.07 18.49
C ASP A 133 4.23 -9.54 18.41
N ARG A 134 5.26 -8.94 17.80
CA ARG A 134 5.39 -7.50 17.61
C ARG A 134 4.76 -6.98 16.33
N PHE A 135 4.15 -7.84 15.53
CA PHE A 135 3.53 -7.47 14.25
C PHE A 135 2.12 -8.05 14.17
N GLN A 136 1.17 -7.26 13.70
CA GLN A 136 -0.20 -7.70 13.45
C GLN A 136 -0.67 -7.14 12.11
N LEU A 137 -0.89 -8.05 11.14
CA LEU A 137 -1.51 -7.68 9.88
C LEU A 137 -3.01 -7.46 10.08
N GLY A 138 -3.55 -6.42 9.46
CA GLY A 138 -4.99 -6.26 9.27
C GLY A 138 -5.53 -7.21 8.20
N ASP A 139 -6.84 -7.19 8.02
CA ASP A 139 -7.53 -8.14 7.13
C ASP A 139 -8.10 -7.49 5.86
N GLU A 140 -8.24 -6.17 5.85
CA GLU A 140 -8.86 -5.45 4.75
C GLU A 140 -7.82 -4.72 3.90
N PHE A 141 -7.80 -5.04 2.61
CA PHE A 141 -7.00 -4.31 1.63
C PHE A 141 -7.74 -3.07 1.14
N GLN A 142 -6.99 -1.99 0.97
CA GLN A 142 -7.46 -0.80 0.25
C GLN A 142 -6.68 -0.64 -1.05
N GLU A 143 -7.35 -0.18 -2.10
CA GLU A 143 -6.70 0.14 -3.36
C GLU A 143 -6.80 1.64 -3.59
N ILE A 144 -5.64 2.25 -3.81
CA ILE A 144 -5.47 3.69 -4.02
C ILE A 144 -5.15 3.89 -5.49
N TYR A 145 -5.89 4.78 -6.15
CA TYR A 145 -5.59 5.22 -7.50
C TYR A 145 -4.99 6.63 -7.44
N TYR A 146 -3.74 6.75 -7.87
CA TYR A 146 -3.00 8.00 -7.95
C TYR A 146 -3.25 8.63 -9.33
N LYS A 147 -4.16 9.61 -9.36
CA LYS A 147 -4.74 10.15 -10.60
C LYS A 147 -3.73 10.87 -11.49
N TYR A 148 -2.77 11.57 -10.89
CA TYR A 148 -1.77 12.33 -11.63
C TYR A 148 -0.60 11.46 -12.09
N LEU A 149 -0.44 10.27 -11.50
CA LEU A 149 0.48 9.24 -11.99
C LEU A 149 -0.18 8.23 -12.94
N ASP A 150 -1.51 8.09 -12.88
CA ASP A 150 -2.26 7.00 -13.54
C ASP A 150 -1.71 5.62 -13.15
N VAL A 151 -1.58 5.39 -11.84
CA VAL A 151 -1.09 4.13 -11.25
C VAL A 151 -1.93 3.71 -10.05
N HIS A 152 -1.93 2.42 -9.75
CA HIS A 152 -2.64 1.85 -8.61
C HIS A 152 -1.67 1.26 -7.59
N GLU A 153 -1.98 1.46 -6.32
CA GLU A 153 -1.33 0.83 -5.19
C GLU A 153 -2.34 0.04 -4.36
N LEU A 154 -1.94 -1.12 -3.88
CA LEU A 154 -2.70 -1.91 -2.92
C LEU A 154 -2.05 -1.77 -1.54
N THR A 155 -2.83 -1.48 -0.51
CA THR A 155 -2.32 -1.33 0.86
C THR A 155 -2.98 -2.33 1.81
N LEU A 156 -2.19 -2.88 2.73
CA LEU A 156 -2.64 -3.75 3.82
C LEU A 156 -2.24 -3.13 5.15
N PRO A 157 -3.18 -2.84 6.06
CA PRO A 157 -2.85 -2.31 7.37
C PRO A 157 -1.92 -3.23 8.15
N ILE A 158 -0.98 -2.65 8.90
CA ILE A 158 -0.12 -3.37 9.84
C ILE A 158 0.04 -2.54 11.12
N LYS A 159 -0.09 -3.22 12.26
CA LYS A 159 0.33 -2.70 13.56
C LYS A 159 1.66 -3.32 13.96
N TYR A 160 2.54 -2.53 14.57
CA TYR A 160 3.80 -3.05 15.08
C TYR A 160 4.28 -2.33 16.33
N MET A 161 5.09 -3.04 17.13
CA MET A 161 5.68 -2.49 18.35
C MET A 161 7.05 -1.85 18.07
N ALA A 162 7.14 -0.54 18.23
CA ALA A 162 8.36 0.25 18.13
C ALA A 162 8.99 0.46 19.51
N LYS A 163 10.32 0.50 19.58
CA LYS A 163 11.02 1.06 20.73
C LYS A 163 10.79 2.57 20.79
N SER A 164 10.57 3.08 21.99
CA SER A 164 10.49 4.51 22.23
C SER A 164 11.85 5.04 22.67
N ASP A 165 12.30 6.13 22.05
CA ASP A 165 13.49 6.85 22.48
C ASP A 165 13.26 7.68 23.76
N THR A 166 12.00 7.87 24.14
CA THR A 166 11.58 8.75 25.25
C THR A 166 10.91 8.00 26.40
N SER A 167 10.67 6.70 26.26
CA SER A 167 9.96 5.86 27.23
C SER A 167 10.60 4.49 27.36
N SER A 168 10.54 3.93 28.57
CA SER A 168 10.95 2.54 28.83
C SER A 168 9.96 1.49 28.29
N LYS A 169 8.80 1.94 27.80
CA LYS A 169 7.78 1.07 27.20
C LYS A 169 7.80 1.20 25.69
N ASP A 170 7.63 0.06 25.03
CA ASP A 170 7.40 -0.01 23.60
C ASP A 170 6.05 0.65 23.25
N VAL A 171 5.96 1.21 22.04
CA VAL A 171 4.78 1.92 21.53
C VAL A 171 4.22 1.13 20.36
N GLU A 172 2.90 0.92 20.34
CA GLU A 172 2.21 0.39 19.16
C GLU A 172 2.06 1.49 18.13
N LEU A 173 2.52 1.24 16.90
CA LEU A 173 2.36 2.11 15.75
C LEU A 173 1.49 1.42 14.69
N GLU A 174 0.72 2.23 13.98
CA GLU A 174 -0.10 1.79 12.84
C GLU A 174 0.54 2.29 11.54
N SER A 175 0.55 1.45 10.51
CA SER A 175 1.12 1.74 9.19
C SER A 175 0.49 0.82 8.14
N PHE A 176 1.09 0.75 6.95
CA PHE A 176 0.65 -0.09 5.84
C PHE A 176 1.83 -0.85 5.25
N ILE A 177 1.55 -2.06 4.75
CA ILE A 177 2.36 -2.69 3.72
C ILE A 177 1.77 -2.27 2.37
N ARG A 178 2.58 -1.63 1.54
CA ARG A 178 2.21 -1.07 0.25
C ARG A 178 2.69 -2.01 -0.85
N PHE A 179 1.84 -2.28 -1.83
CA PHE A 179 2.09 -3.24 -2.90
C PHE A 179 1.83 -2.62 -4.26
N VAL A 180 2.68 -2.99 -5.21
CA VAL A 180 2.48 -2.68 -6.63
C VAL A 180 2.31 -3.96 -7.43
N LYS A 181 1.63 -3.83 -8.57
CA LYS A 181 1.48 -4.87 -9.58
C LYS A 181 2.27 -4.48 -10.82
N THR A 182 3.30 -5.23 -11.14
CA THR A 182 4.15 -5.00 -12.31
C THR A 182 3.44 -5.37 -13.61
N THR A 183 3.96 -4.90 -14.74
CA THR A 183 3.42 -5.13 -16.09
C THR A 183 3.34 -6.62 -16.46
N ASP A 184 4.22 -7.45 -15.89
CA ASP A 184 4.21 -8.91 -16.02
C ASP A 184 3.19 -9.62 -15.11
N GLY A 185 2.48 -8.85 -14.27
CA GLY A 185 1.43 -9.32 -13.37
C GLY A 185 1.92 -9.79 -12.01
N GLU A 186 3.21 -9.67 -11.70
CA GLU A 186 3.75 -9.97 -10.37
C GLU A 186 3.33 -8.91 -9.33
N ILE A 187 3.24 -9.32 -8.07
CA ILE A 187 2.89 -8.45 -6.95
C ILE A 187 4.12 -8.33 -6.04
N TYR A 188 4.57 -7.13 -5.75
CA TYR A 188 5.72 -6.89 -4.88
C TYR A 188 5.35 -5.93 -3.75
N ILE A 189 5.98 -6.13 -2.58
CA ILE A 189 5.98 -5.13 -1.52
C ILE A 189 6.84 -3.96 -2.00
N LEU A 190 6.23 -2.80 -2.18
CA LEU A 190 6.92 -1.55 -2.48
C LEU A 190 7.46 -0.92 -1.21
N ASP A 191 6.68 -0.93 -0.13
CA ASP A 191 7.03 -0.27 1.12
C ASP A 191 6.34 -0.95 2.31
N ALA A 192 6.97 -0.91 3.49
CA ALA A 192 6.49 -1.55 4.71
C ALA A 192 7.32 -1.04 5.91
N PRO A 193 6.91 -1.31 7.16
CA PRO A 193 7.82 -1.15 8.28
C PRO A 193 9.14 -1.90 8.03
N MET A 194 10.27 -1.21 8.24
CA MET A 194 11.64 -1.63 7.90
C MET A 194 12.04 -1.61 6.42
N LEU A 195 11.14 -1.24 5.51
CA LEU A 195 11.46 -1.00 4.10
C LEU A 195 11.33 0.49 3.80
N ILE A 196 12.06 0.93 2.79
CA ILE A 196 11.88 2.20 2.10
C ILE A 196 11.78 1.86 0.62
N GLY A 197 10.63 2.17 0.03
CA GLY A 197 10.42 2.17 -1.41
C GLY A 197 10.08 3.56 -1.95
N MET A 198 9.69 3.59 -3.22
CA MET A 198 9.16 4.80 -3.83
C MET A 198 7.85 5.21 -3.14
N ASP A 199 7.73 6.49 -2.79
CA ASP A 199 6.50 7.04 -2.23
C ASP A 199 5.58 7.55 -3.36
N LEU A 200 4.62 6.71 -3.76
CA LEU A 200 3.68 7.03 -4.83
C LEU A 200 2.76 8.21 -4.50
N GLU A 201 2.45 8.45 -3.22
CA GLU A 201 1.61 9.58 -2.83
C GLU A 201 2.36 10.88 -3.06
N LYS A 202 3.62 10.94 -2.64
CA LYS A 202 4.48 12.07 -2.88
C LYS A 202 4.74 12.30 -4.38
N LYS A 203 5.00 11.24 -5.15
CA LYS A 203 5.17 11.37 -6.62
C LYS A 203 3.90 11.87 -7.30
N ASP A 204 2.71 11.48 -6.82
CA ASP A 204 1.43 11.99 -7.32
C ASP A 204 1.21 13.47 -6.96
N GLU A 205 1.62 13.88 -5.75
CA GLU A 205 1.63 15.28 -5.33
C GLU A 205 2.60 16.12 -6.19
N ASP A 206 3.81 15.62 -6.44
CA ASP A 206 4.79 16.28 -7.32
C ASP A 206 4.21 16.44 -8.74
N ALA A 207 3.58 15.39 -9.28
CA ALA A 207 2.93 15.39 -10.59
C ALA A 207 1.69 16.31 -10.66
N TYR A 208 1.00 16.52 -9.53
CA TYR A 208 -0.09 17.48 -9.41
C TYR A 208 0.43 18.91 -9.52
N TYR A 209 1.47 19.26 -8.75
CA TYR A 209 1.99 20.63 -8.68
C TYR A 209 2.87 21.01 -9.87
N ASP A 210 3.62 20.07 -10.43
CA ASP A 210 4.46 20.27 -11.62
C ASP A 210 3.75 19.78 -12.89
N GLU A 211 2.75 20.53 -13.33
CA GLU A 211 1.97 20.17 -14.52
C GLU A 211 2.82 20.10 -15.80
N TYR A 212 3.92 20.85 -15.84
CA TYR A 212 4.81 20.90 -17.00
C TYR A 212 5.62 19.60 -17.13
N ASN A 213 6.13 19.07 -16.02
CA ASN A 213 6.90 17.82 -16.00
C ASN A 213 6.05 16.58 -15.66
N ARG A 214 4.74 16.71 -15.45
CA ARG A 214 3.83 15.60 -15.07
C ARG A 214 4.05 14.32 -15.88
N LYS A 215 4.17 14.43 -17.20
CA LYS A 215 4.36 13.25 -18.08
C LYS A 215 5.70 12.56 -17.88
N GLU A 216 6.74 13.33 -17.58
CA GLU A 216 8.07 12.81 -17.27
C GLU A 216 8.03 12.07 -15.93
N ILE A 217 7.41 12.67 -14.91
CA ILE A 217 7.23 12.04 -13.58
C ILE A 217 6.40 10.74 -13.70
N GLN A 218 5.31 10.76 -14.48
CA GLN A 218 4.51 9.57 -14.77
C GLN A 218 5.35 8.46 -15.40
N GLN A 219 6.16 8.80 -16.41
CA GLN A 219 6.98 7.84 -17.13
C GLN A 219 8.10 7.28 -16.25
N GLU A 220 8.77 8.13 -15.47
CA GLU A 220 9.79 7.72 -14.48
C GLU A 220 9.21 6.68 -13.51
N VAL A 221 8.05 6.96 -12.90
CA VAL A 221 7.39 6.03 -11.97
C VAL A 221 7.05 4.70 -12.65
N LYS A 222 6.49 4.74 -13.87
CA LYS A 222 6.10 3.53 -14.60
C LYS A 222 7.31 2.70 -15.06
N GLU A 223 8.39 3.34 -15.46
CA GLU A 223 9.63 2.70 -15.87
C GLU A 223 10.38 2.07 -14.68
N GLU A 224 10.59 2.84 -13.61
CA GLU A 224 11.30 2.36 -12.41
C GLU A 224 10.55 1.20 -11.74
N LEU A 225 9.24 1.35 -11.55
CA LEU A 225 8.45 0.30 -10.91
C LEU A 225 8.00 -0.80 -11.88
N ASN A 226 8.30 -0.67 -13.18
CA ASN A 226 7.80 -1.54 -14.23
C ASN A 226 6.28 -1.80 -14.08
N ILE A 227 5.48 -0.75 -13.94
CA ILE A 227 4.02 -0.79 -13.77
C ILE A 227 3.29 -0.15 -14.96
N GLN A 228 2.02 -0.48 -15.13
CA GLN A 228 1.17 0.07 -16.20
C GLN A 228 0.70 1.48 -15.91
#